data_AF-A0A316NTU3-F1
#
_entry.id   AF-A0A316NTU3-F1
#
_cell.length_a   1.000
_cell.length_b   1.000
_cell.length_c   1.000
_cell.angle_alpha   90.00
_cell.angle_beta   90.00
_cell.angle_gamma   90.00
#
_symmetry.space_group_name_H-M   'P 1'
#
loop_
_entity.id
_entity.type
_entity.pdbx_description
1 polymer ?
#
loop_
_entity_poly.entity_id
_entity_poly.type
_entity_poly.pdbx_seq_one_letter_code
_entity_poly.pdbx_strand_id
1 'polypeptide(L)'
;MADYKDIITGTLSNIVGKVKEVADSGAIKDIYEHGANRAKSYGQMAKLSLEINGDSEELKRVYAEIGRLYYDQAKDAPEGFFAPLFEQATALVESINSKQAQIQAMKDEFAAETAPAEDADFESVVDATEDDGTAAGDEDGIEIEITVEKDDDKE
;
A
#
# COMPACT_ATOMS: atom_id res chain seq x y z
N MET A 1 -35.42 0.88 16.48
CA MET A 1 -34.77 1.59 15.36
C MET A 1 -34.79 0.62 14.19
N ALA A 2 -35.30 1.02 13.02
CA ALA A 2 -35.18 0.17 11.84
C ALA A 2 -33.71 0.19 11.42
N ASP A 3 -33.07 -0.98 11.43
CA ASP A 3 -31.66 -1.08 11.11
C ASP A 3 -31.46 -0.70 9.63
N TYR A 4 -30.65 0.32 9.40
CA TYR A 4 -30.30 0.86 8.08
C TYR A 4 -29.82 -0.23 7.10
N LYS A 5 -29.23 -1.29 7.65
CA LYS A 5 -28.82 -2.50 6.94
C LYS A 5 -30.00 -3.26 6.32
N ASP A 6 -31.17 -3.29 6.96
CA ASP A 6 -32.36 -4.00 6.49
C ASP A 6 -33.02 -3.27 5.32
N ILE A 7 -32.99 -1.94 5.31
CA ILE A 7 -33.53 -1.12 4.22
C ILE A 7 -32.68 -1.31 2.95
N ILE A 8 -31.35 -1.29 3.09
CA ILE A 8 -30.43 -1.50 1.96
C ILE A 8 -30.52 -2.94 1.46
N THR A 9 -30.51 -3.91 2.37
CA THR A 9 -30.57 -5.35 2.01
C THR A 9 -31.92 -5.69 1.36
N GLY A 10 -33.02 -5.13 1.84
CA GLY A 10 -34.35 -5.28 1.24
C GLY A 10 -34.43 -4.69 -0.16
N THR A 11 -33.78 -3.55 -0.39
CA THR A 11 -33.72 -2.92 -1.72
C THR A 11 -32.88 -3.74 -2.70
N LEU A 12 -31.73 -4.28 -2.28
CA LEU A 12 -30.86 -5.12 -3.11
C LEU A 12 -31.52 -6.46 -3.48
N SER A 13 -32.17 -7.12 -2.51
CA SER A 13 -32.81 -8.42 -2.70
C SER A 13 -33.96 -8.35 -3.72
N ASN A 14 -34.70 -7.23 -3.73
CA ASN A 14 -35.75 -6.96 -4.73
C ASN A 14 -35.22 -6.83 -6.16
N ILE A 15 -33.99 -6.31 -6.32
CA ILE A 15 -33.36 -6.19 -7.65
C ILE A 15 -32.89 -7.57 -8.13
N VAL A 16 -32.25 -8.35 -7.26
CA VAL A 16 -31.74 -9.70 -7.60
C VAL A 16 -32.88 -10.68 -7.94
N GLY A 17 -34.02 -10.58 -7.24
CA GLY A 17 -35.22 -11.38 -7.52
C GLY A 17 -35.78 -11.16 -8.93
N LYS A 18 -35.78 -9.92 -9.42
CA LYS A 18 -36.27 -9.57 -10.77
C LYS A 18 -35.34 -10.03 -11.89
N VAL A 19 -34.06 -10.26 -11.62
CA VAL A 19 -33.08 -10.74 -12.63
C VAL A 19 -33.24 -12.24 -12.88
N LYS A 20 -33.64 -13.02 -11.87
CA LYS A 20 -33.77 -14.48 -11.99
C LYS A 20 -35.00 -14.91 -12.81
N GLU A 21 -36.07 -14.12 -12.80
CA GLU A 21 -37.32 -14.37 -13.53
C GLU A 21 -37.16 -14.24 -15.07
N VAL A 22 -36.15 -13.52 -15.53
CA VAL A 22 -35.86 -13.30 -16.96
C VAL A 22 -35.21 -14.53 -17.64
N ALA A 23 -34.66 -15.47 -16.87
CA ALA A 23 -33.97 -16.64 -17.43
C ALA A 23 -34.90 -17.76 -17.92
N ASP A 24 -36.12 -17.88 -17.38
CA ASP A 24 -36.97 -19.07 -17.57
C ASP A 24 -38.12 -18.90 -18.58
N SER A 25 -38.32 -17.73 -19.18
CA SER A 25 -39.46 -17.49 -20.10
C SER A 25 -39.04 -17.48 -21.58
N GLY A 26 -39.25 -18.60 -22.30
CA GLY A 26 -39.50 -18.68 -23.75
C GLY A 26 -38.51 -18.04 -24.75
N ALA A 27 -37.45 -17.38 -24.29
CA ALA A 27 -36.69 -16.41 -25.06
C ALA A 27 -35.90 -17.04 -26.22
N ILE A 28 -35.67 -18.35 -26.19
CA ILE A 28 -34.75 -19.11 -27.07
C ILE A 28 -35.18 -19.08 -28.55
N LYS A 29 -36.48 -18.92 -28.84
CA LYS A 29 -36.97 -18.82 -30.23
C LYS A 29 -36.91 -17.38 -30.79
N ASP A 30 -37.15 -16.38 -29.95
CA ASP A 30 -37.02 -14.94 -30.30
C ASP A 30 -35.56 -14.45 -30.39
N ILE A 31 -34.57 -15.23 -29.94
CA ILE A 31 -33.14 -14.83 -29.97
C ILE A 31 -32.65 -14.69 -31.41
N TYR A 32 -33.14 -15.54 -32.31
CA TYR A 32 -32.67 -15.59 -33.69
C TYR A 32 -33.21 -14.42 -34.53
N GLU A 33 -34.42 -13.92 -34.25
CA GLU A 33 -35.04 -12.81 -35.01
C GLU A 33 -34.71 -11.40 -34.45
N HIS A 34 -34.18 -11.30 -33.21
CA HIS A 34 -33.97 -10.01 -32.54
C HIS A 34 -32.52 -9.67 -32.14
N GLY A 35 -31.53 -10.36 -32.71
CA GLY A 35 -30.11 -10.21 -32.34
C GLY A 35 -29.59 -8.76 -32.26
N ALA A 36 -29.91 -7.92 -33.26
CA ALA A 36 -29.49 -6.51 -33.27
C ALA A 36 -30.21 -5.65 -32.21
N ASN A 37 -31.51 -5.88 -31.99
CA ASN A 37 -32.28 -5.18 -30.96
C ASN A 37 -31.81 -5.58 -29.56
N ARG A 38 -31.45 -6.84 -29.34
CA ARG A 38 -30.89 -7.29 -28.06
C ARG A 38 -29.48 -6.76 -27.82
N ALA A 39 -28.60 -6.75 -28.82
CA ALA A 39 -27.27 -6.15 -28.68
C ALA A 39 -27.35 -4.67 -28.29
N LYS A 40 -28.30 -3.92 -28.89
CA LYS A 40 -28.59 -2.53 -28.52
C LYS A 40 -29.10 -2.42 -27.07
N SER A 41 -30.04 -3.27 -26.67
CA SER A 41 -30.57 -3.29 -25.29
C SER A 41 -29.50 -3.65 -24.25
N TYR A 42 -28.66 -4.65 -24.52
CA TYR A 42 -27.55 -5.02 -23.63
C TYR A 42 -26.50 -3.91 -23.56
N GLY A 43 -26.20 -3.23 -24.67
CA GLY A 43 -25.33 -2.05 -24.67
C GLY A 43 -25.89 -0.91 -23.81
N GLN A 44 -27.20 -0.65 -23.92
CA GLN A 44 -27.87 0.33 -23.06
C GLN A 44 -27.88 -0.09 -21.59
N MET A 45 -28.11 -1.37 -21.28
CA MET A 45 -28.03 -1.90 -19.92
C MET A 45 -26.63 -1.75 -19.34
N ALA A 46 -25.58 -2.12 -20.07
CA ALA A 46 -24.20 -1.97 -19.63
C ALA A 46 -23.84 -0.50 -19.38
N LYS A 47 -24.30 0.41 -20.25
CA LYS A 47 -24.14 1.86 -20.07
C LYS A 47 -24.81 2.34 -18.78
N LEU A 48 -26.09 2.00 -18.57
CA LEU A 48 -26.84 2.38 -17.37
C LEU A 48 -26.21 1.78 -16.10
N SER A 49 -25.70 0.54 -16.14
CA SER A 49 -25.00 -0.06 -15.01
C SER A 49 -23.71 0.70 -14.65
N LEU A 50 -22.97 1.19 -15.65
CA LEU A 50 -21.79 2.01 -15.41
C LEU A 50 -22.16 3.37 -14.79
N GLU A 51 -23.20 4.02 -15.33
CA GLU A 51 -23.71 5.30 -14.80
C GLU A 51 -24.17 5.14 -13.34
N ILE A 52 -24.91 4.08 -13.01
CA ILE A 52 -25.33 3.77 -11.63
C ILE A 52 -24.13 3.63 -10.69
N ASN A 53 -23.04 2.98 -11.14
CA ASN A 53 -21.84 2.85 -10.33
C ASN A 53 -21.16 4.22 -10.11
N GLY A 54 -21.06 5.04 -11.16
CA GLY A 54 -20.53 6.40 -11.06
C GLY A 54 -21.34 7.27 -10.09
N ASP A 55 -22.66 7.28 -10.25
CA ASP A 55 -23.58 8.02 -9.38
C ASP A 55 -23.52 7.51 -7.92
N SER A 56 -23.36 6.20 -7.72
CA SER A 56 -23.24 5.61 -6.38
C SER A 56 -21.96 6.03 -5.67
N GLU A 57 -20.83 6.12 -6.39
CA GLU A 57 -19.59 6.64 -5.84
C GLU A 57 -19.70 8.13 -5.51
N GLU A 58 -20.29 8.90 -6.42
CA GLU A 58 -20.47 10.34 -6.21
C GLU A 58 -21.39 10.61 -5.02
N LEU A 59 -22.46 9.83 -4.88
CA LEU A 59 -23.34 9.90 -3.72
C LEU A 59 -22.59 9.66 -2.40
N LYS A 60 -21.67 8.69 -2.37
CA LYS A 60 -20.81 8.46 -1.18
C LYS A 60 -19.91 9.66 -0.88
N ARG A 61 -19.34 10.29 -1.91
CA ARG A 61 -18.52 11.51 -1.76
C ARG A 61 -19.35 12.66 -1.19
N VAL A 62 -20.54 12.89 -1.74
CA VAL A 62 -21.47 13.93 -1.27
C VAL A 62 -21.88 13.68 0.19
N TYR A 63 -22.21 12.44 0.57
CA TYR A 63 -22.51 12.12 1.97
C TYR A 63 -21.31 12.36 2.91
N ALA A 64 -20.11 12.00 2.48
CA ALA A 64 -18.90 12.27 3.25
C ALA A 64 -18.65 13.78 3.41
N GLU A 65 -18.86 14.57 2.37
CA GLU A 65 -18.71 16.03 2.41
C GLU A 65 -19.74 16.70 3.31
N ILE A 66 -21.02 16.29 3.24
CA ILE A 66 -22.06 16.76 4.16
C ILE A 66 -21.66 16.45 5.61
N GLY A 67 -21.24 15.20 5.88
CA GLY A 67 -20.80 14.79 7.21
C GLY A 67 -19.61 15.61 7.70
N ARG A 68 -18.63 15.87 6.84
CA ARG A 68 -17.47 16.72 7.14
C ARG A 68 -17.88 18.15 7.48
N LEU A 69 -18.69 18.78 6.63
CA LEU A 69 -19.17 20.15 6.85
C LEU A 69 -19.97 20.27 8.15
N TYR A 70 -20.83 19.29 8.44
CA TYR A 70 -21.57 19.26 9.69
C TYR A 70 -20.65 19.04 10.90
N TYR A 71 -19.66 18.14 10.78
CA TYR A 71 -18.65 17.94 11.81
C TYR A 71 -17.90 19.24 12.11
N ASP A 72 -17.39 19.91 11.08
CA ASP A 72 -16.64 21.16 11.20
C ASP A 72 -17.47 22.26 11.90
N GLN A 73 -18.79 22.30 11.68
CA GLN A 73 -19.71 23.26 12.29
C GLN A 73 -20.07 22.94 13.75
N ALA A 74 -20.22 21.66 14.09
CA ALA A 74 -20.78 21.23 15.37
C ALA A 74 -19.76 20.58 16.32
N LYS A 75 -18.49 20.43 15.92
CA LYS A 75 -17.45 19.73 16.69
C LYS A 75 -17.21 20.29 18.09
N ASP A 76 -17.47 21.58 18.29
CA ASP A 76 -17.21 22.27 19.56
C ASP A 76 -18.36 22.08 20.57
N ALA A 77 -19.56 21.74 20.10
CA ALA A 77 -20.73 21.46 20.93
C ALA A 77 -21.65 20.44 20.24
N PRO A 78 -21.26 19.16 20.18
CA PRO A 78 -22.06 18.14 19.51
C PRO A 78 -23.28 17.77 20.35
N GLU A 79 -24.47 17.92 19.78
CA GLU A 79 -25.74 17.65 20.46
C GLU A 79 -26.62 16.65 19.70
N GLY A 80 -27.58 16.08 20.42
CA GLY A 80 -28.61 15.22 19.86
C GLY A 80 -28.09 13.87 19.37
N PHE A 81 -28.75 13.34 18.33
CA PHE A 81 -28.54 11.97 17.86
C PHE A 81 -27.12 11.70 17.34
N PHE A 82 -26.41 12.72 16.86
CA PHE A 82 -25.08 12.56 16.26
C PHE A 82 -23.94 12.62 17.27
N ALA A 83 -24.17 13.07 18.52
CA ALA A 83 -23.09 13.25 19.50
C ALA A 83 -22.17 12.01 19.70
N PRO A 84 -22.67 10.76 19.74
CA PRO A 84 -21.80 9.59 19.83
C PRO A 84 -20.87 9.40 18.61
N LEU A 85 -21.28 9.85 17.43
CA LEU A 85 -20.45 9.80 16.22
C LEU A 85 -19.33 10.85 16.27
N PHE A 86 -19.55 11.99 16.92
CA PHE A 86 -18.50 12.98 17.15
C PHE A 86 -17.44 12.46 18.12
N GLU A 87 -17.86 11.82 19.22
CA GLU A 87 -16.95 11.16 20.15
C GLU A 87 -16.11 10.07 19.44
N GLN A 88 -16.77 9.24 18.63
CA GLN A 88 -16.09 8.23 17.82
C GLN A 88 -15.09 8.86 16.83
N ALA A 89 -15.45 9.95 16.16
CA ALA A 89 -14.56 10.67 15.26
C ALA A 89 -13.32 11.21 15.99
N THR A 90 -13.50 11.81 17.16
CA THR A 90 -12.39 12.29 18.01
C THR A 90 -11.45 11.16 18.40
N ALA A 91 -11.99 10.02 18.88
CA ALA A 91 -11.18 8.85 19.24
C ALA A 91 -10.39 8.29 18.04
N LEU A 92 -10.98 8.31 16.84
CA LEU A 92 -10.28 7.91 15.62
C LEU A 92 -9.16 8.89 15.24
N VAL A 93 -9.38 10.19 15.37
CA VAL A 93 -8.36 11.22 15.13
C VAL A 93 -7.18 11.04 16.09
N GLU A 94 -7.44 10.82 17.38
CA GLU A 94 -6.40 10.52 18.37
C GLU A 94 -5.63 9.25 18.02
N SER A 95 -6.33 8.18 17.61
CA SER A 95 -5.70 6.93 17.17
C SER A 95 -4.82 7.13 15.94
N ILE A 96 -5.28 7.91 14.95
CA ILE A 96 -4.50 8.25 13.74
C ILE A 96 -3.23 8.99 14.13
N ASN A 97 -3.35 10.03 14.96
CA ASN A 97 -2.19 10.82 15.41
C ASN A 97 -1.18 9.95 16.17
N SER A 98 -1.65 9.08 17.06
CA SER A 98 -0.78 8.11 17.76
C SER A 98 -0.05 7.18 16.80
N LYS A 99 -0.74 6.63 15.79
CA LYS A 99 -0.12 5.76 14.78
C LYS A 99 0.87 6.52 13.89
N GLN A 100 0.57 7.76 13.52
CA GLN A 100 1.49 8.61 12.77
C GLN A 100 2.76 8.90 13.58
N ALA A 101 2.64 9.19 14.87
CA ALA A 101 3.78 9.40 15.76
C ALA A 101 4.66 8.14 15.88
N GLN A 102 4.04 6.97 16.01
CA GLN A 102 4.77 5.68 16.02
C GLN A 102 5.52 5.44 14.70
N ILE A 103 4.86 5.68 13.55
CA ILE A 103 5.51 5.58 12.24
C ILE A 103 6.69 6.54 12.15
N GLN A 104 6.57 7.76 12.67
CA GLN A 104 7.67 8.73 12.65
C GLN A 104 8.83 8.29 13.54
N ALA A 105 8.57 7.82 14.76
CA ALA A 105 9.61 7.31 15.65
C ALA A 105 10.38 6.14 15.02
N MET A 106 9.69 5.20 14.37
CA MET A 106 10.33 4.09 13.64
C MET A 106 11.21 4.59 12.48
N LYS A 107 10.79 5.65 11.78
CA LYS A 107 11.60 6.26 10.72
C LYS A 107 12.87 6.92 11.29
N ASP A 108 12.74 7.61 12.42
CA ASP A 108 13.86 8.29 13.06
C ASP A 108 14.87 7.28 13.63
N GLU A 109 14.40 6.17 14.21
CA GLU A 109 15.23 5.05 14.66
C GLU A 109 16.01 4.44 13.49
N PHE A 110 15.34 4.16 12.36
CA PHE A 110 16.00 3.66 11.15
C PHE A 110 17.01 4.65 10.57
N ALA A 111 16.71 5.95 10.60
CA ALA A 111 17.63 7.00 10.14
C ALA A 111 18.86 7.13 11.05
N ALA A 112 18.70 6.93 12.36
CA ALA A 112 19.82 6.91 13.31
C ALA A 112 20.71 5.66 13.16
N GLU A 113 20.12 4.50 12.86
CA GLU A 113 20.86 3.25 12.59
C GLU A 113 21.62 3.30 11.25
N THR A 114 21.10 4.03 10.27
CA THR A 114 21.70 4.18 8.93
C THR A 114 22.49 5.47 8.73
N ALA A 115 22.65 6.28 9.78
CA ALA A 115 23.48 7.46 9.74
C ALA A 115 24.93 7.05 9.40
N PRO A 116 25.55 7.62 8.34
CA PRO A 116 26.94 7.34 8.05
C PRO A 116 27.77 7.76 9.27
N ALA A 117 28.58 6.85 9.79
CA ALA A 117 29.57 7.20 10.80
C ALA A 117 30.38 8.39 10.28
N GLU A 118 30.47 9.47 11.07
CA GLU A 118 31.39 10.58 10.81
C GLU A 118 32.77 9.99 10.52
N ASP A 119 33.24 10.23 9.30
CA ASP A 119 34.63 10.24 8.86
C ASP A 119 35.56 9.22 9.54
N ALA A 120 35.43 7.94 9.16
CA ALA A 120 36.61 7.07 9.14
C ALA A 120 37.47 7.48 7.93
N ASP A 121 38.22 8.57 8.08
CA ASP A 121 39.25 8.97 7.13
C ASP A 121 40.21 7.80 6.95
N PHE A 122 40.23 7.22 5.74
CA PHE A 122 41.02 6.03 5.41
C PHE A 122 42.54 6.27 5.55
N GLU A 123 42.95 7.53 5.73
CA GLU A 123 44.34 7.94 5.98
C GLU A 123 44.86 7.61 7.39
N SER A 124 43.98 7.39 8.38
CA SER A 124 44.40 7.09 9.77
C SER A 124 44.95 5.66 9.97
N VAL A 125 44.78 4.77 8.99
CA VAL A 125 45.17 3.35 9.10
C VAL A 125 46.64 3.10 8.69
N VAL A 126 47.30 4.06 8.02
CA VAL A 126 48.64 3.83 7.44
C VAL A 126 49.79 4.23 8.37
N ASP A 127 49.58 5.09 9.37
CA ASP A 127 50.66 5.59 10.23
C ASP A 127 51.06 4.65 11.37
N ALA A 128 50.33 3.56 11.61
CA ALA A 128 50.62 2.63 12.72
C ALA A 128 51.61 1.51 12.37
N THR A 129 52.05 1.37 11.11
CA THR A 129 52.89 0.23 10.67
C THR A 129 54.34 0.56 10.31
N GLU A 130 54.76 1.83 10.36
CA GLU A 130 56.13 2.20 9.96
C GLU A 130 57.08 2.55 11.15
N ASP A 131 56.62 2.47 12.41
CA ASP A 131 57.45 2.87 13.59
C ASP A 131 58.03 1.71 14.42
N ASP A 132 57.78 0.42 14.09
CA ASP A 132 58.33 -0.73 14.85
C ASP A 132 59.46 -1.49 14.11
N GLY A 133 60.09 -0.84 13.13
CA GLY A 133 61.11 -1.43 12.28
C GLY A 133 62.57 -1.23 12.73
N THR A 134 62.85 -0.96 14.01
CA THR A 134 64.24 -0.80 14.48
C THR A 134 64.61 -1.79 15.59
N ALA A 135 65.12 -2.96 15.21
CA ALA A 135 66.02 -3.74 16.07
C ALA A 135 67.09 -4.43 15.22
N ALA A 136 68.34 -4.12 15.55
CA ALA A 136 69.55 -4.54 14.87
C ALA A 136 70.00 -5.96 15.28
N GLY A 137 70.74 -6.62 14.38
CA GLY A 137 71.70 -7.69 14.68
C GLY A 137 71.21 -9.12 14.43
N ASP A 138 71.62 -9.75 13.33
CA ASP A 138 72.74 -10.72 13.32
C ASP A 138 72.81 -11.42 11.95
N GLU A 139 74.05 -11.62 11.51
CA GLU A 139 74.43 -12.25 10.24
C GLU A 139 74.08 -13.74 10.25
N ASP A 140 73.32 -14.22 9.25
CA ASP A 140 73.45 -15.58 8.75
C ASP A 140 72.96 -15.61 7.29
N GLY A 141 73.91 -15.90 6.39
CA GLY A 141 73.69 -15.95 4.95
C GLY A 141 72.75 -17.09 4.57
N ILE A 142 71.78 -16.77 3.70
CA ILE A 142 70.95 -17.78 3.04
C ILE A 142 71.48 -17.93 1.61
N GLU A 143 72.20 -19.03 1.35
CA GLU A 143 72.64 -19.42 0.02
C GLU A 143 71.44 -19.94 -0.80
N ILE A 144 71.23 -19.36 -1.98
CA ILE A 144 70.15 -19.75 -2.91
C ILE A 144 70.75 -20.68 -3.96
N GLU A 145 70.47 -21.98 -3.87
CA GLU A 145 70.78 -22.95 -4.92
C GLU A 145 69.63 -22.99 -5.94
N ILE A 146 69.90 -22.56 -7.18
CA ILE A 146 68.92 -22.58 -8.28
C ILE A 146 69.05 -23.92 -9.01
N THR A 147 68.11 -24.83 -8.82
CA THR A 147 67.96 -26.01 -9.67
C THR A 147 67.04 -25.70 -10.85
N VAL A 148 67.65 -25.58 -12.03
CA VAL A 148 66.92 -25.46 -13.30
C VAL A 148 66.56 -26.87 -13.76
N GLU A 149 65.31 -27.29 -13.55
CA GLU A 149 64.76 -28.45 -14.25
C GLU A 149 64.11 -28.01 -15.56
N LYS A 150 64.53 -28.72 -16.61
CA LYS A 150 64.35 -28.40 -18.02
C LYS A 150 62.90 -28.55 -18.48
N ASP A 151 62.56 -27.70 -19.43
CA ASP A 151 61.46 -27.83 -20.38
C ASP A 151 61.33 -29.25 -20.93
N ASP A 152 60.11 -29.77 -20.94
CA ASP A 152 59.63 -30.59 -22.04
C ASP A 152 58.23 -30.13 -22.44
N ASP A 153 58.28 -29.16 -23.35
CA ASP A 153 57.35 -28.91 -24.45
C ASP A 153 56.76 -30.22 -25.03
N LYS A 154 55.41 -30.33 -25.09
CA LYS A 154 54.63 -30.56 -26.34
C LYS A 154 53.25 -31.19 -26.11
N GLU A 155 52.29 -30.47 -26.72
CA GLU A 155 51.16 -30.93 -27.55
C GLU A 155 49.99 -31.69 -26.90
#